data_AF-A0A0F9PIM8-F1
#
_entry.id   AF-A0A0F9PIM8-F1
#
_cell.length_a   1.000
_cell.length_b   1.000
_cell.length_c   1.000
_cell.angle_alpha   90.00
_cell.angle_beta   90.00
_cell.angle_gamma   90.00
#
_symmetry.space_group_name_H-M   'P 1'
#
loop_
_entity.id
_entity.type
_entity.pdbx_description
1 polymer ?
#
loop_
_entity_poly.entity_id
_entity_poly.type
_entity_poly.pdbx_seq_one_letter_code
_entity_poly.pdbx_strand_id
1 'polypeptide(L)'
;MKLNAFKAELNRLTDRTSDVRACAGRVLDQWRYNLEDRSFGPAYQDPETGEFTTELDLAVFIAALVERRAVVTLPDRYKGRRAATRTEGEMVVSKEGRHGQLIGLRSNKDVWSMNMLFNDANVITTADVGKPRNFMMQDLDGSWHEGLSTVSFMAATDYEKKLFANTHKVQFKHFVSPNRWASFYSRAYMLAKIAIERLSDEERHLKTERKRLRDLLNIEPTPWPKSEKVGAEKKEMFWAFNSFIDGIEFRGEYCTFADTHEGLEEATLLLKRVGDLLAKLRFHCRCTDYAFWRYGVQKSIPEPDLLGYLKGDAQHQLKQPAWAKGDWQTGYKTSPRARTFFATMERDLGLSLRWRCWQKTERVAA
;
A
#
# COMPACT_ATOMS: atom_id res chain seq x y z
N MET A 1 -7.48 20.43 3.50
CA MET A 1 -7.00 20.69 4.88
C MET A 1 -6.41 22.10 4.99
N LYS A 2 -6.89 22.90 5.96
CA LYS A 2 -6.36 24.25 6.25
C LYS A 2 -4.94 24.17 6.80
N LEU A 3 -4.12 25.21 6.59
CA LEU A 3 -2.70 25.22 6.99
C LEU A 3 -2.51 25.04 8.52
N ASN A 4 -3.36 25.65 9.35
CA ASN A 4 -3.25 25.51 10.82
C ASN A 4 -3.52 24.07 11.28
N ALA A 5 -4.50 23.39 10.69
CA ALA A 5 -4.76 21.98 10.98
C ALA A 5 -3.58 21.10 10.54
N PHE A 6 -2.96 21.39 9.39
CA PHE A 6 -1.76 20.71 8.94
C PHE A 6 -0.58 20.89 9.91
N LYS A 7 -0.32 22.12 10.35
CA LYS A 7 0.73 22.44 11.34
C LYS A 7 0.54 21.67 12.64
N ALA A 8 -0.69 21.66 13.17
CA ALA A 8 -1.01 20.95 14.41
C ALA A 8 -0.75 19.44 14.28
N GLU A 9 -1.16 18.83 13.16
CA GLU A 9 -0.95 17.40 12.94
C GLU A 9 0.50 17.04 12.67
N LEU A 10 1.23 17.89 11.95
CA LEU A 10 2.67 17.77 11.74
C LEU A 10 3.45 17.82 13.06
N ASN A 11 3.11 18.75 13.94
CA ASN A 11 3.74 18.86 15.26
C ASN A 11 3.55 17.59 16.09
N ARG A 12 2.34 17.02 16.09
CA ARG A 12 2.09 15.73 16.76
C ARG A 12 2.91 14.62 16.12
N LEU A 13 2.82 14.44 14.80
CA LEU A 13 3.56 13.38 14.11
C LEU A 13 5.09 13.45 14.28
N THR A 14 5.63 14.65 14.50
CA THR A 14 7.08 14.85 14.69
C THR A 14 7.53 14.68 16.14
N ASP A 15 6.62 14.53 17.09
CA ASP A 15 6.91 14.32 18.51
C ASP A 15 6.83 12.82 18.86
N ARG A 16 7.95 12.24 19.28
CA ARG A 16 8.04 10.82 19.69
C ARG A 16 7.27 10.51 20.96
N THR A 17 7.01 11.50 21.80
CA THR A 17 6.21 11.34 23.03
C THR A 17 4.71 11.28 22.75
N SER A 18 4.28 11.71 21.57
CA SER A 18 2.88 11.71 21.19
C SER A 18 2.41 10.35 20.67
N ASP A 19 1.11 10.08 20.84
CA ASP A 19 0.48 8.90 20.25
C ASP A 19 0.31 9.05 18.73
N VAL A 20 1.28 8.53 17.98
CA VAL A 20 1.25 8.52 16.51
C VAL A 20 0.04 7.78 15.94
N ARG A 21 -0.55 6.82 16.67
CA ARG A 21 -1.63 5.95 16.15
C ARG A 21 -2.91 6.75 15.95
N ALA A 22 -3.22 7.67 16.86
CA ALA A 22 -4.38 8.55 16.73
C ALA A 22 -4.22 9.49 15.52
N CYS A 23 -3.02 10.03 15.31
CA CYS A 23 -2.70 10.85 14.14
C CYS A 23 -2.79 10.04 12.83
N ALA A 24 -2.16 8.88 12.79
CA ALA A 24 -2.17 7.98 11.65
C ALA A 24 -3.58 7.49 11.32
N GLY A 25 -4.42 7.24 12.34
CA GLY A 25 -5.85 6.95 12.16
C GLY A 25 -6.59 8.10 11.46
N ARG A 26 -6.44 9.34 11.95
CA ARG A 26 -7.06 10.51 11.29
C ARG A 26 -6.57 10.76 9.87
N VAL A 27 -5.28 10.53 9.61
CA VAL A 27 -4.72 10.65 8.26
C VAL A 27 -5.28 9.55 7.36
N LEU A 28 -5.37 8.33 7.89
CA LEU A 28 -6.00 7.22 7.18
C LEU A 28 -7.48 7.54 6.91
N ASP A 29 -8.22 8.13 7.84
CA ASP A 29 -9.64 8.49 7.67
C ASP A 29 -9.87 9.49 6.51
N GLN A 30 -8.89 10.35 6.19
CA GLN A 30 -8.97 11.20 4.99
C GLN A 30 -8.96 10.40 3.68
N TRP A 31 -8.46 9.17 3.74
CA TRP A 31 -8.44 8.18 2.67
C TRP A 31 -9.28 6.94 2.97
N ARG A 32 -9.95 6.89 4.11
CA ARG A 32 -10.97 5.87 4.33
C ARG A 32 -12.15 6.28 3.50
N TYR A 33 -12.67 5.28 2.85
CA TYR A 33 -13.82 5.41 2.01
C TYR A 33 -14.90 4.64 2.74
N ASN A 34 -15.65 5.36 3.58
CA ASN A 34 -16.93 4.81 3.99
C ASN A 34 -17.77 4.74 2.71
N LEU A 35 -18.01 3.51 2.24
CA LEU A 35 -18.84 3.28 1.07
C LEU A 35 -20.25 3.87 1.31
N GLU A 36 -20.72 3.87 2.56
CA GLU A 36 -22.05 4.38 2.95
C GLU A 36 -22.15 5.92 2.89
N ASP A 37 -21.07 6.65 3.15
CA ASP A 37 -21.09 8.13 3.27
C ASP A 37 -20.76 8.88 1.98
N ARG A 38 -20.34 8.18 0.91
CA ARG A 38 -19.97 8.82 -0.36
C ARG A 38 -20.92 8.43 -1.49
N SER A 39 -21.34 9.44 -2.26
CA SER A 39 -22.18 9.30 -3.44
C SER A 39 -21.39 8.80 -4.65
N PHE A 40 -21.08 7.51 -4.69
CA PHE A 40 -20.67 6.89 -5.95
C PHE A 40 -21.91 6.72 -6.84
N GLY A 41 -21.74 6.93 -8.14
CA GLY A 41 -22.78 6.53 -9.09
C GLY A 41 -22.99 5.01 -9.01
N PRO A 42 -24.23 4.52 -9.17
CA PRO A 42 -24.46 3.09 -9.28
C PRO A 42 -23.71 2.51 -10.48
N ALA A 43 -23.44 1.21 -10.45
CA ALA A 43 -22.95 0.51 -11.64
C ALA A 43 -23.91 0.74 -12.81
N TYR A 44 -23.35 0.91 -14.00
CA TYR A 44 -24.07 1.11 -15.25
C TYR A 44 -23.69 0.03 -16.25
N GLN A 45 -24.57 -0.23 -17.21
CA GLN A 45 -24.24 -1.13 -18.30
C GLN A 45 -23.31 -0.42 -19.27
N ASP A 46 -22.10 -0.96 -19.46
CA ASP A 46 -21.15 -0.39 -20.40
C ASP A 46 -21.66 -0.59 -21.84
N PRO A 47 -21.79 0.47 -22.66
CA PRO A 47 -22.40 0.36 -23.99
C PRO A 47 -21.62 -0.51 -24.98
N GLU A 48 -20.31 -0.66 -24.80
CA GLU A 48 -19.44 -1.41 -25.72
C GLU A 48 -19.42 -2.90 -25.38
N THR A 49 -19.40 -3.23 -24.09
CA THR A 49 -19.25 -4.62 -23.62
C THR A 49 -20.57 -5.25 -23.18
N GLY A 50 -21.58 -4.44 -22.85
CA GLY A 50 -22.83 -4.89 -22.24
C GLY A 50 -22.69 -5.35 -20.79
N GLU A 51 -21.50 -5.30 -20.19
CA GLU A 51 -21.24 -5.70 -18.80
C GLU A 51 -21.57 -4.56 -17.81
N PHE A 52 -22.05 -4.92 -16.61
CA PHE A 52 -22.21 -3.95 -15.53
C PHE A 52 -20.86 -3.48 -15.01
N THR A 53 -20.64 -2.17 -15.05
CA THR A 53 -19.36 -1.53 -14.81
C THR A 53 -19.49 -0.39 -13.81
N THR A 54 -18.44 -0.15 -13.03
CA THR A 54 -18.38 0.95 -12.05
C THR A 54 -17.14 1.82 -12.20
N GLU A 55 -17.29 3.12 -11.90
CA GLU A 55 -16.21 4.10 -11.74
C GLU A 55 -15.59 4.06 -10.34
N LEU A 56 -16.20 3.34 -9.39
CA LEU A 56 -15.59 3.07 -8.10
C LEU A 56 -14.27 2.34 -8.35
N ASP A 57 -13.20 2.75 -7.67
CA ASP A 57 -11.93 2.06 -7.81
C ASP A 57 -11.84 0.82 -6.90
N LEU A 58 -11.21 -0.24 -7.39
CA LEU A 58 -11.16 -1.51 -6.65
C LEU A 58 -10.37 -1.38 -5.35
N ALA A 59 -9.32 -0.56 -5.32
CA ALA A 59 -8.51 -0.36 -4.12
C ALA A 59 -9.33 0.19 -2.95
N VAL A 60 -10.27 1.10 -3.22
CA VAL A 60 -11.26 1.58 -2.27
C VAL A 60 -12.16 0.44 -1.82
N PHE A 61 -12.74 -0.28 -2.77
CA PHE A 61 -13.73 -1.30 -2.49
C PHE A 61 -13.13 -2.45 -1.65
N ILE A 62 -11.97 -2.96 -2.04
CA ILE A 62 -11.28 -4.06 -1.32
C ILE A 62 -10.83 -3.63 0.08
N ALA A 63 -10.49 -2.36 0.29
CA ALA A 63 -10.17 -1.85 1.63
C ALA A 63 -11.39 -1.95 2.56
N ALA A 64 -12.59 -1.60 2.09
CA ALA A 64 -13.82 -1.78 2.86
C ALA A 64 -14.12 -3.28 3.12
N LEU A 65 -13.86 -4.16 2.13
CA LEU A 65 -14.01 -5.60 2.30
C LEU A 65 -13.08 -6.18 3.38
N VAL A 66 -11.84 -5.67 3.47
CA VAL A 66 -10.87 -6.05 4.51
C VAL A 66 -11.34 -5.60 5.89
N GLU A 67 -11.93 -4.41 6.02
CA GLU A 67 -12.41 -3.90 7.31
C GLU A 67 -13.51 -4.78 7.91
N ARG A 68 -14.43 -5.28 7.08
CA ARG A 68 -15.48 -6.23 7.51
C ARG A 68 -15.04 -7.69 7.48
N ARG A 69 -13.77 -7.95 7.16
CA ARG A 69 -13.19 -9.29 7.00
C ARG A 69 -14.03 -10.20 6.10
N ALA A 70 -14.38 -9.69 4.91
CA ALA A 70 -15.15 -10.44 3.94
C ALA A 70 -14.42 -11.72 3.49
N VAL A 71 -15.17 -12.77 3.20
CA VAL A 71 -14.65 -13.97 2.55
C VAL A 71 -14.64 -13.74 1.04
N VAL A 72 -13.51 -14.02 0.41
CA VAL A 72 -13.33 -13.89 -1.05
C VAL A 72 -12.86 -15.22 -1.64
N THR A 73 -13.16 -15.41 -2.91
CA THR A 73 -12.66 -16.52 -3.73
C THR A 73 -11.93 -15.93 -4.93
N LEU A 74 -10.74 -16.44 -5.22
CA LEU A 74 -9.99 -16.08 -6.41
C LEU A 74 -10.58 -16.76 -7.66
N PRO A 75 -10.37 -16.18 -8.85
CA PRO A 75 -10.69 -16.86 -10.10
C PRO A 75 -10.01 -18.24 -10.17
N ASP A 76 -10.72 -19.24 -10.71
CA ASP A 76 -10.24 -20.63 -10.74
C ASP A 76 -8.86 -20.80 -11.40
N ARG A 77 -8.51 -19.91 -12.32
CA ARG A 77 -7.24 -19.92 -13.07
C ARG A 77 -6.24 -18.88 -12.58
N TYR A 78 -6.26 -18.51 -11.30
CA TYR A 78 -5.27 -17.58 -10.74
C TYR A 78 -3.84 -18.13 -10.88
N LYS A 79 -3.02 -17.44 -11.68
CA LYS A 79 -1.60 -17.76 -11.89
C LYS A 79 -0.72 -16.69 -11.27
N GLY A 80 -0.12 -16.99 -10.11
CA GLY A 80 0.78 -16.03 -9.46
C GLY A 80 1.97 -15.64 -10.34
N ARG A 81 2.25 -14.34 -10.44
CA ARG A 81 3.45 -13.83 -11.15
C ARG A 81 4.77 -14.25 -10.50
N ARG A 82 4.79 -14.53 -9.20
CA ARG A 82 6.00 -14.92 -8.47
C ARG A 82 6.00 -16.42 -8.22
N ALA A 83 7.20 -17.00 -8.13
CA ALA A 83 7.37 -18.39 -7.73
C ALA A 83 6.66 -18.64 -6.39
N ALA A 84 6.02 -19.80 -6.28
CA ALA A 84 5.32 -20.19 -5.07
C ALA A 84 6.32 -20.43 -3.94
N THR A 85 5.92 -20.13 -2.71
CA THR A 85 6.69 -20.51 -1.51
C THR A 85 5.99 -21.69 -0.85
N ARG A 86 6.77 -22.74 -0.55
CA ARG A 86 6.34 -23.87 0.27
C ARG A 86 6.96 -23.72 1.66
N THR A 87 6.12 -23.78 2.67
CA THR A 87 6.54 -23.76 4.07
C THR A 87 6.46 -25.16 4.65
N GLU A 88 7.39 -25.50 5.52
CA GLU A 88 7.39 -26.75 6.28
C GLU A 88 6.10 -26.91 7.10
N GLY A 89 5.53 -28.11 7.05
CA GLY A 89 4.27 -28.45 7.74
C GLY A 89 2.99 -27.97 7.06
N GLU A 90 3.07 -27.16 6.00
CA GLU A 90 1.91 -26.70 5.23
C GLU A 90 1.68 -27.56 3.97
N MET A 91 0.42 -27.91 3.73
CA MET A 91 -0.05 -28.59 2.52
C MET A 91 -1.10 -27.76 1.81
N VAL A 92 -0.97 -27.61 0.49
CA VAL A 92 -1.97 -26.96 -0.36
C VAL A 92 -2.91 -28.04 -0.90
N VAL A 93 -4.17 -28.02 -0.46
CA VAL A 93 -5.19 -29.01 -0.84
C VAL A 93 -5.62 -28.83 -2.30
N SER A 94 -5.77 -27.59 -2.76
CA SER A 94 -6.07 -27.27 -4.15
C SER A 94 -5.47 -25.92 -4.57
N LYS A 95 -5.07 -25.84 -5.83
CA LYS A 95 -4.67 -24.58 -6.50
C LYS A 95 -5.85 -23.84 -7.11
N GLU A 96 -6.97 -24.52 -7.31
CA GLU A 96 -8.23 -23.98 -7.85
C GLU A 96 -9.18 -23.61 -6.71
N GLY A 97 -10.10 -22.67 -6.95
CA GLY A 97 -11.09 -22.24 -5.95
C GLY A 97 -10.47 -21.73 -4.65
N ARG A 98 -9.30 -21.06 -4.73
CA ARG A 98 -8.61 -20.51 -3.55
C ARG A 98 -9.51 -19.47 -2.89
N HIS A 99 -9.80 -19.63 -1.61
CA HIS A 99 -10.71 -18.73 -0.91
C HIS A 99 -10.28 -18.52 0.54
N GLY A 100 -10.81 -17.46 1.15
CA GLY A 100 -10.50 -17.17 2.54
C GLY A 100 -10.95 -15.80 2.99
N GLN A 101 -10.78 -15.56 4.29
CA GLN A 101 -11.11 -14.29 4.91
C GLN A 101 -10.03 -13.25 4.60
N LEU A 102 -10.41 -12.10 4.04
CA LEU A 102 -9.51 -10.96 3.89
C LEU A 102 -9.04 -10.47 5.27
N ILE A 103 -7.73 -10.46 5.47
CA ILE A 103 -7.08 -10.02 6.73
C ILE A 103 -6.16 -8.82 6.53
N GLY A 104 -5.88 -8.42 5.29
CA GLY A 104 -5.11 -7.21 5.03
C GLY A 104 -4.89 -6.89 3.57
N LEU A 105 -4.29 -5.74 3.33
CA LEU A 105 -3.74 -5.33 2.04
C LEU A 105 -2.24 -5.14 2.17
N ARG A 106 -1.52 -5.42 1.08
CA ARG A 106 -0.07 -5.27 0.99
C ARG A 106 0.28 -4.63 -0.33
N SER A 107 1.24 -3.72 -0.31
CA SER A 107 1.81 -3.13 -1.51
C SER A 107 3.31 -3.37 -1.55
N ASN A 108 3.85 -3.59 -2.75
CA ASN A 108 5.29 -3.59 -2.92
C ASN A 108 5.84 -2.17 -2.77
N LYS A 109 6.98 -2.06 -2.10
CA LYS A 109 7.66 -0.77 -1.85
C LYS A 109 8.09 -0.08 -3.15
N ASP A 110 8.64 -0.84 -4.09
CA ASP A 110 9.35 -0.29 -5.24
C ASP A 110 8.53 -0.39 -6.54
N VAL A 111 7.88 -1.52 -6.81
CA VAL A 111 7.08 -1.77 -8.02
C VAL A 111 5.57 -1.68 -7.76
N TRP A 112 4.72 -1.75 -8.79
CA TRP A 112 3.28 -1.44 -8.67
C TRP A 112 2.38 -2.60 -8.24
N SER A 113 2.99 -3.66 -7.69
CA SER A 113 2.25 -4.80 -7.18
C SER A 113 1.41 -4.46 -5.95
N MET A 114 0.11 -4.67 -6.09
CA MET A 114 -0.91 -4.48 -5.04
C MET A 114 -1.54 -5.83 -4.74
N ASN A 115 -1.56 -6.21 -3.47
CA ASN A 115 -1.89 -7.56 -3.04
C ASN A 115 -3.00 -7.55 -1.99
N MET A 116 -3.90 -8.52 -2.10
CA MET A 116 -4.79 -8.92 -1.01
C MET A 116 -4.10 -9.98 -0.15
N LEU A 117 -4.20 -9.83 1.16
CA LEU A 117 -3.78 -10.83 2.13
C LEU A 117 -5.04 -11.46 2.70
N PHE A 118 -5.24 -12.75 2.46
CA PHE A 118 -6.33 -13.50 3.10
C PHE A 118 -5.82 -14.75 3.81
N ASN A 119 -6.59 -15.19 4.81
CA ASN A 119 -6.38 -16.47 5.46
C ASN A 119 -6.91 -17.58 4.55
N ASP A 120 -6.02 -18.20 3.79
CA ASP A 120 -6.35 -19.08 2.69
C ASP A 120 -6.67 -20.49 3.15
N ALA A 121 -7.96 -20.84 3.07
CA ALA A 121 -8.52 -22.09 3.55
C ALA A 121 -7.98 -23.33 2.80
N ASN A 122 -7.40 -23.14 1.62
CA ASN A 122 -6.80 -24.24 0.85
C ASN A 122 -5.41 -24.64 1.39
N VAL A 123 -4.86 -23.91 2.36
CA VAL A 123 -3.60 -24.25 3.02
C VAL A 123 -3.91 -24.82 4.40
N ILE A 124 -3.51 -26.07 4.64
CA ILE A 124 -3.74 -26.77 5.89
C ILE A 124 -2.43 -27.22 6.52
N THR A 125 -2.40 -27.31 7.84
CA THR A 125 -1.37 -28.01 8.61
C THR A 125 -2.01 -29.17 9.35
N THR A 126 -1.24 -29.90 10.16
CA THR A 126 -1.79 -30.93 11.05
C THR A 126 -2.70 -30.36 12.15
N ALA A 127 -2.56 -29.08 12.49
CA ALA A 127 -3.27 -28.44 13.59
C ALA A 127 -4.35 -27.46 13.14
N ASP A 128 -4.15 -26.76 12.02
CA ASP A 128 -5.01 -25.65 11.61
C ASP A 128 -5.41 -25.74 10.13
N VAL A 129 -6.59 -25.18 9.83
CA VAL A 129 -7.04 -24.87 8.48
C VAL A 129 -6.92 -23.36 8.25
N GLY A 130 -6.35 -22.97 7.11
CA GLY A 130 -6.16 -21.58 6.77
C GLY A 130 -4.77 -21.08 7.11
N LYS A 131 -4.05 -20.52 6.13
CA LYS A 131 -2.81 -19.78 6.38
C LYS A 131 -2.78 -18.46 5.62
N PRO A 132 -2.19 -17.38 6.20
CA PRO A 132 -2.04 -16.11 5.51
C PRO A 132 -1.29 -16.25 4.18
N ARG A 133 -1.89 -15.77 3.09
CA ARG A 133 -1.30 -15.75 1.74
C ARG A 133 -1.59 -14.44 1.01
N ASN A 134 -0.57 -13.96 0.29
CA ASN A 134 -0.68 -12.76 -0.54
C ASN A 134 -1.02 -13.16 -1.98
N PHE A 135 -1.98 -12.47 -2.56
CA PHE A 135 -2.37 -12.62 -3.96
C PHE A 135 -2.38 -11.25 -4.63
N MET A 136 -1.66 -11.14 -5.74
CA MET A 136 -1.57 -9.92 -6.55
C MET A 136 -2.90 -9.64 -7.24
N MET A 137 -3.44 -8.45 -7.02
CA MET A 137 -4.55 -7.83 -7.76
C MET A 137 -4.04 -7.05 -8.96
N GLN A 138 -2.92 -6.36 -8.78
CA GLN A 138 -2.13 -5.75 -9.85
C GLN A 138 -0.76 -6.43 -9.93
N ASP A 139 -0.30 -6.63 -11.15
CA ASP A 139 1.02 -7.20 -11.42
C ASP A 139 2.14 -6.18 -11.11
N LEU A 140 3.40 -6.56 -11.32
CA LEU A 140 4.58 -5.76 -10.98
C LEU A 140 4.62 -4.43 -11.75
N ASP A 141 4.06 -4.36 -12.94
CA ASP A 141 3.94 -3.15 -13.77
C ASP A 141 2.68 -2.31 -13.47
N GLY A 142 1.79 -2.80 -12.61
CA GLY A 142 0.52 -2.14 -12.26
C GLY A 142 -0.64 -2.50 -13.18
N SER A 143 -0.42 -3.37 -14.17
CA SER A 143 -1.51 -3.96 -14.95
C SER A 143 -2.42 -4.81 -14.07
N TRP A 144 -3.66 -5.01 -14.52
CA TRP A 144 -4.58 -5.92 -13.85
C TRP A 144 -4.03 -7.34 -13.90
N HIS A 145 -4.08 -8.02 -12.76
CA HIS A 145 -3.97 -9.46 -12.80
C HIS A 145 -5.21 -10.04 -13.51
N GLU A 146 -5.00 -11.02 -14.37
CA GLU A 146 -6.07 -11.67 -15.13
C GLU A 146 -7.22 -12.12 -14.20
N GLY A 147 -8.45 -11.75 -14.56
CA GLY A 147 -9.68 -12.10 -13.84
C GLY A 147 -9.97 -11.28 -12.57
N LEU A 148 -9.08 -10.36 -12.14
CA LEU A 148 -9.26 -9.59 -10.90
C LEU A 148 -9.80 -8.17 -11.10
N SER A 149 -10.13 -7.76 -12.33
CA SER A 149 -10.89 -6.54 -12.60
C SER A 149 -12.39 -6.69 -12.35
N THR A 150 -12.86 -7.91 -12.11
CA THR A 150 -14.29 -8.22 -11.92
C THR A 150 -14.52 -8.85 -10.57
N VAL A 151 -15.58 -8.39 -9.88
CA VAL A 151 -16.01 -8.96 -8.61
C VAL A 151 -17.39 -9.57 -8.76
N SER A 152 -17.55 -10.78 -8.25
CA SER A 152 -18.83 -11.47 -8.16
C SER A 152 -19.25 -11.66 -6.70
N PHE A 153 -20.54 -11.45 -6.43
CA PHE A 153 -21.13 -11.52 -5.11
C PHE A 153 -21.94 -12.80 -4.96
N MET A 154 -21.58 -13.63 -3.97
CA MET A 154 -22.44 -14.74 -3.54
C MET A 154 -23.56 -14.24 -2.61
N ALA A 155 -23.23 -13.28 -1.75
CA ALA A 155 -24.19 -12.58 -0.89
C ALA A 155 -23.80 -11.10 -0.85
N ALA A 156 -24.65 -10.25 -1.42
CA ALA A 156 -24.49 -8.80 -1.40
C ALA A 156 -25.29 -8.21 -0.22
N THR A 157 -24.68 -7.27 0.49
CA THR A 157 -25.38 -6.39 1.43
C THR A 157 -26.39 -5.50 0.68
N ASP A 158 -27.38 -4.95 1.38
CA ASP A 158 -28.36 -4.06 0.74
C ASP A 158 -27.72 -2.80 0.16
N TYR A 159 -26.62 -2.34 0.75
CA TYR A 159 -25.81 -1.27 0.20
C TYR A 159 -25.16 -1.70 -1.13
N GLU A 160 -24.53 -2.87 -1.19
CA GLU A 160 -23.89 -3.37 -2.42
C GLU A 160 -24.90 -3.63 -3.53
N LYS A 161 -26.11 -4.12 -3.20
CA LYS A 161 -27.20 -4.25 -4.16
C LYS A 161 -27.56 -2.91 -4.78
N LYS A 162 -27.61 -1.83 -4.00
CA LYS A 162 -27.84 -0.46 -4.51
C LYS A 162 -26.66 0.02 -5.36
N LEU A 163 -25.45 -0.11 -4.84
CA LEU A 163 -24.22 0.34 -5.51
C LEU A 163 -24.02 -0.38 -6.85
N PHE A 164 -24.39 -1.65 -6.94
CA PHE A 164 -24.19 -2.47 -8.12
C PHE A 164 -25.50 -2.78 -8.85
N ALA A 165 -26.52 -1.93 -8.78
CA ALA A 165 -27.75 -2.05 -9.57
C ALA A 165 -28.39 -3.47 -9.55
N ASN A 166 -28.34 -4.15 -8.40
CA ASN A 166 -28.78 -5.53 -8.17
C ASN A 166 -28.09 -6.60 -9.05
N THR A 167 -26.99 -6.30 -9.73
CA THR A 167 -26.18 -7.33 -10.38
C THR A 167 -25.34 -8.09 -9.34
N HIS A 168 -25.11 -9.38 -9.60
CA HIS A 168 -24.21 -10.23 -8.83
C HIS A 168 -22.77 -10.18 -9.34
N LYS A 169 -22.49 -9.44 -10.42
CA LYS A 169 -21.17 -9.34 -11.05
C LYS A 169 -20.95 -7.92 -11.58
N VAL A 170 -19.85 -7.28 -11.16
CA VAL A 170 -19.49 -5.93 -11.57
C VAL A 170 -18.03 -5.87 -12.00
N GLN A 171 -17.77 -5.15 -13.09
CA GLN A 171 -16.43 -4.84 -13.59
C GLN A 171 -15.97 -3.47 -13.08
N PHE A 172 -14.74 -3.41 -12.59
CA PHE A 172 -14.08 -2.18 -12.16
C PHE A 172 -13.24 -1.62 -13.32
N LYS A 173 -13.52 -0.40 -13.78
CA LYS A 173 -12.68 0.26 -14.80
C LYS A 173 -11.26 0.52 -14.31
N HIS A 174 -11.14 0.77 -13.01
CA HIS A 174 -9.92 1.27 -12.42
C HIS A 174 -9.58 0.52 -11.13
N PHE A 175 -8.32 0.11 -10.99
CA PHE A 175 -7.83 -0.36 -9.70
C PHE A 175 -7.69 0.82 -8.73
N VAL A 176 -7.20 1.97 -9.23
CA VAL A 176 -7.18 3.26 -8.55
C VAL A 176 -7.72 4.31 -9.50
N SER A 177 -8.65 5.15 -9.03
CA SER A 177 -9.26 6.20 -9.85
C SER A 177 -8.21 7.15 -10.45
N PRO A 178 -8.32 7.50 -11.75
CA PRO A 178 -7.44 8.46 -12.38
C PRO A 178 -7.34 9.77 -11.59
N ASN A 179 -8.47 10.28 -11.09
CA ASN A 179 -8.53 11.56 -10.37
C ASN A 179 -7.67 11.61 -9.10
N ARG A 180 -7.24 10.46 -8.57
CA ARG A 180 -6.39 10.38 -7.37
C ARG A 180 -4.99 10.95 -7.60
N TRP A 181 -4.51 11.08 -8.85
CA TRP A 181 -3.17 11.61 -9.16
C TRP A 181 -2.90 12.96 -8.47
N ALA A 182 -3.91 13.85 -8.42
CA ALA A 182 -3.79 15.17 -7.82
C ALA A 182 -3.59 15.11 -6.29
N SER A 183 -4.02 14.02 -5.65
CA SER A 183 -3.86 13.84 -4.20
C SER A 183 -2.40 13.75 -3.78
N PHE A 184 -1.49 13.40 -4.69
CA PHE A 184 -0.04 13.38 -4.45
C PHE A 184 0.50 14.75 -4.02
N TYR A 185 -0.10 15.84 -4.50
CA TYR A 185 0.27 17.21 -4.15
C TYR A 185 -0.37 17.69 -2.84
N SER A 186 -1.26 16.91 -2.24
CA SER A 186 -2.07 17.35 -1.10
C SER A 186 -1.28 17.29 0.21
N ARG A 187 -1.63 18.17 1.15
CA ARG A 187 -1.11 18.10 2.53
C ARG A 187 -1.48 16.79 3.24
N ALA A 188 -2.61 16.16 2.86
CA ALA A 188 -3.04 14.87 3.38
C ALA A 188 -2.02 13.77 3.04
N TYR A 189 -1.58 13.75 1.78
CA TYR A 189 -0.55 12.83 1.32
C TYR A 189 0.79 13.07 2.02
N MET A 190 1.19 14.33 2.21
CA MET A 190 2.38 14.64 2.98
C MET A 190 2.30 14.09 4.41
N LEU A 191 1.21 14.38 5.15
CA LEU A 191 1.02 13.84 6.51
C LEU A 191 1.08 12.31 6.54
N ALA A 192 0.54 11.63 5.53
CA ALA A 192 0.57 10.18 5.48
C ALA A 192 1.98 9.62 5.28
N LYS A 193 2.80 10.25 4.43
CA LYS A 193 4.21 9.87 4.27
C LYS A 193 5.00 10.10 5.56
N ILE A 194 4.76 11.23 6.24
CA ILE A 194 5.35 11.53 7.55
C ILE A 194 4.92 10.50 8.59
N ALA A 195 3.63 10.16 8.65
CA ALA A 195 3.11 9.14 9.55
C ALA A 195 3.71 7.76 9.27
N ILE A 196 3.92 7.39 8.00
CA ILE A 196 4.61 6.14 7.62
C ILE A 196 6.05 6.14 8.14
N GLU A 197 6.78 7.24 8.00
CA GLU A 197 8.16 7.35 8.50
C GLU A 197 8.20 7.27 10.02
N ARG A 198 7.31 8.01 10.72
CA ARG A 198 7.21 8.00 12.17
C ARG A 198 6.80 6.64 12.74
N LEU A 199 5.83 5.97 12.13
CA LEU A 199 5.44 4.59 12.50
C LEU A 199 6.56 3.59 12.21
N SER A 200 7.33 3.78 11.13
CA SER A 200 8.49 2.91 10.83
C SER A 200 9.63 3.10 11.84
N ASP A 201 9.81 4.33 12.34
CA ASP A 201 10.74 4.65 13.44
C ASP A 201 10.29 3.96 14.74
N GLU A 202 9.01 4.06 15.09
CA GLU A 202 8.44 3.39 16.28
C GLU A 202 8.49 1.87 16.18
N GLU A 203 8.17 1.31 15.00
CA GLU A 203 8.26 -0.13 14.76
C GLU A 203 9.69 -0.64 15.00
N ARG A 204 10.71 0.15 14.65
CA ARG A 204 12.12 -0.18 14.90
C ARG A 204 12.43 -0.15 16.39
N HIS A 205 12.00 0.89 17.10
CA HIS A 205 12.14 0.99 18.56
C HIS A 205 11.50 -0.21 19.26
N LEU A 206 10.24 -0.52 18.94
CA LEU A 206 9.50 -1.64 19.54
C LEU A 206 10.13 -3.00 19.24
N LYS A 207 10.73 -3.19 18.06
CA LYS A 207 11.51 -4.40 17.75
C LYS A 207 12.76 -4.51 18.65
N THR A 208 13.45 -3.40 18.91
CA THR A 208 14.59 -3.34 19.82
C THR A 208 14.16 -3.63 21.26
N GLU A 209 13.10 -2.98 21.76
CA GLU A 209 12.59 -3.22 23.12
C GLU A 209 12.10 -4.65 23.32
N ARG A 210 11.34 -5.21 22.37
CA ARG A 210 10.90 -6.61 22.43
C ARG A 210 12.09 -7.57 22.47
N LYS A 211 13.17 -7.27 21.75
CA LYS A 211 14.40 -8.08 21.81
C LYS A 211 15.05 -7.96 23.19
N ARG A 212 15.27 -6.73 23.67
CA ARG A 212 15.85 -6.44 24.99
C ARG A 212 15.13 -7.20 26.12
N LEU A 213 13.80 -7.14 26.13
CA LEU A 213 12.97 -7.82 27.13
C LEU A 213 13.05 -9.34 27.05
N ARG A 214 13.09 -9.92 25.83
CA ARG A 214 13.26 -11.37 25.66
C ARG A 214 14.61 -11.84 26.18
N ASP A 215 15.67 -11.10 25.85
CA ASP A 215 17.03 -11.41 26.28
C ASP A 215 17.12 -11.34 27.82
N LEU A 216 16.51 -10.32 28.45
CA LEU A 216 16.48 -10.16 29.90
C LEU A 216 15.66 -11.24 30.62
N LEU A 217 14.53 -11.65 30.04
CA LEU A 217 13.64 -12.68 30.59
C LEU A 217 14.06 -14.10 30.22
N ASN A 218 15.15 -14.29 29.47
CA ASN A 218 15.60 -15.58 28.92
C ASN A 218 14.50 -16.34 28.14
N ILE A 219 13.71 -15.61 27.35
CA ILE A 219 12.65 -16.20 26.51
C ILE A 219 13.20 -16.46 25.12
N GLU A 220 13.39 -17.75 24.80
CA GLU A 220 13.81 -18.18 23.47
C GLU A 220 12.74 -17.86 22.41
N PRO A 221 13.13 -17.34 21.23
CA PRO A 221 12.20 -17.11 20.15
C PRO A 221 11.68 -18.42 19.58
N THR A 222 10.37 -18.50 19.35
CA THR A 222 9.77 -19.62 18.63
C THR A 222 10.41 -19.73 17.23
N PRO A 223 10.95 -20.90 16.85
CA PRO A 223 11.55 -21.06 15.54
C PRO A 223 10.52 -20.86 14.44
N TRP A 224 10.90 -20.11 13.41
CA TRP A 224 10.06 -19.96 12.23
C TRP A 224 10.14 -21.22 11.37
N PRO A 225 9.02 -21.71 10.83
CA PRO A 225 9.04 -22.84 9.89
C PRO A 225 9.93 -22.54 8.67
N LYS A 226 10.67 -23.54 8.20
CA LYS A 226 11.51 -23.36 7.00
C LYS A 226 10.62 -23.14 5.79
N SER A 227 11.08 -22.29 4.87
CA SER A 227 10.36 -21.99 3.63
C SER A 227 11.30 -22.10 2.44
N GLU A 228 10.84 -22.70 1.35
CA GLU A 228 11.57 -22.84 0.09
C GLU A 228 10.74 -22.27 -1.07
N LYS A 229 11.43 -21.76 -2.11
CA LYS A 229 10.77 -21.36 -3.35
C LYS A 229 10.62 -22.57 -4.26
N VAL A 230 9.47 -22.68 -4.89
CA VAL A 230 9.11 -23.77 -5.81
C VAL A 230 8.83 -23.22 -7.20
N GLY A 231 9.46 -23.82 -8.20
CA GLY A 231 9.34 -23.46 -9.61
C GLY A 231 10.53 -22.65 -10.13
N ALA A 232 10.67 -22.62 -11.46
CA ALA A 232 11.69 -21.83 -12.13
C ALA A 232 11.38 -20.33 -12.03
N GLU A 233 12.42 -19.51 -11.90
CA GLU A 233 12.32 -18.05 -11.91
C GLU A 233 13.08 -17.48 -13.12
N LYS A 234 12.53 -16.45 -13.75
CA LYS A 234 13.23 -15.60 -14.71
C LYS A 234 13.34 -14.18 -14.19
N LYS A 235 14.28 -13.43 -14.75
CA LYS A 235 14.51 -12.01 -14.42
C LYS A 235 13.81 -11.14 -15.45
N GLU A 236 12.98 -10.21 -14.99
CA GLU A 236 12.30 -9.23 -15.84
C GLU A 236 12.51 -7.82 -15.27
N MET A 237 12.55 -6.81 -16.13
CA MET A 237 12.71 -5.40 -15.72
C MET A 237 11.35 -4.71 -15.61
N PHE A 238 11.16 -3.97 -14.53
CA PHE A 238 9.95 -3.19 -14.26
C PHE A 238 10.29 -1.77 -13.85
N TRP A 239 9.38 -0.85 -14.10
CA TRP A 239 9.46 0.49 -13.52
C TRP A 239 9.22 0.42 -12.01
N ALA A 240 10.14 1.01 -11.27
CA ALA A 240 10.05 1.26 -9.85
C ALA A 240 9.91 2.75 -9.59
N PHE A 241 9.26 3.09 -8.48
CA PHE A 241 8.95 4.46 -8.09
C PHE A 241 9.00 4.61 -6.58
N ASN A 242 9.62 5.68 -6.10
CA ASN A 242 9.57 6.07 -4.69
C ASN A 242 9.36 7.58 -4.57
N SER A 243 8.64 7.95 -3.52
CA SER A 243 8.45 9.33 -3.08
C SER A 243 8.83 9.49 -1.60
N PHE A 244 9.23 10.70 -1.23
CA PHE A 244 9.79 11.07 0.06
C PHE A 244 9.30 12.46 0.45
N ILE A 245 9.22 12.72 1.75
CA ILE A 245 9.07 14.07 2.28
C ILE A 245 10.37 14.44 2.97
N ASP A 246 11.03 15.49 2.50
CA ASP A 246 12.23 16.03 3.13
C ASP A 246 11.90 17.18 4.08
N GLY A 247 12.83 17.52 4.97
CA GLY A 247 12.68 18.62 5.93
C GLY A 247 11.97 18.22 7.24
N ILE A 248 11.89 16.92 7.54
CA ILE A 248 11.26 16.41 8.76
C ILE A 248 12.34 16.05 9.78
N GLU A 249 12.14 16.46 11.02
CA GLU A 249 12.94 16.02 12.16
C GLU A 249 12.02 15.47 13.25
N PHE A 250 12.30 14.25 13.71
CA PHE A 250 11.59 13.63 14.82
C PHE A 250 12.27 13.98 16.15
N ARG A 251 11.50 14.55 17.07
CA ARG A 251 11.93 15.09 18.36
C ARG A 251 11.40 14.22 19.51
N GLY A 252 12.02 14.37 20.68
CA GLY A 252 11.68 13.57 21.87
C GLY A 252 12.23 12.15 21.80
N GLU A 253 11.87 11.36 22.80
CA GLU A 253 12.30 9.97 23.00
C GLU A 253 11.09 9.06 23.17
N TYR A 254 11.26 7.79 22.81
CA TYR A 254 10.24 6.78 23.06
C TYR A 254 10.29 6.32 24.51
N CYS A 255 9.12 6.03 25.08
CA CYS A 255 9.07 5.34 26.37
C CYS A 255 9.66 3.93 26.24
N THR A 256 10.36 3.50 27.29
CA THR A 256 10.78 2.11 27.49
C THR A 256 9.71 1.35 28.27
N PHE A 257 9.71 0.03 28.12
CA PHE A 257 8.78 -0.85 28.83
C PHE A 257 9.44 -1.41 30.09
N ALA A 258 8.63 -1.72 31.11
CA ALA A 258 9.10 -2.34 32.33
C ALA A 258 9.71 -3.72 32.06
N ASP A 259 10.73 -4.10 32.84
CA ASP A 259 11.50 -5.34 32.71
C ASP A 259 10.72 -6.56 33.25
N THR A 260 9.57 -6.82 32.64
CA THR A 260 8.55 -7.77 33.10
C THR A 260 7.92 -8.50 31.91
N HIS A 261 7.23 -9.61 32.17
CA HIS A 261 6.49 -10.34 31.14
C HIS A 261 5.36 -9.47 30.57
N GLU A 262 4.70 -8.69 31.42
CA GLU A 262 3.65 -7.74 31.06
C GLU A 262 4.20 -6.66 30.11
N GLY A 263 5.40 -6.13 30.38
CA GLY A 263 6.08 -5.19 29.50
C GLY A 263 6.39 -5.80 28.11
N LEU A 264 6.78 -7.08 28.06
CA LEU A 264 7.03 -7.79 26.80
C LEU A 264 5.74 -8.00 26.00
N GLU A 265 4.64 -8.36 26.67
CA GLU A 265 3.33 -8.50 26.06
C GLU A 265 2.83 -7.17 25.49
N GLU A 266 2.97 -6.09 26.26
CA GLU A 266 2.58 -4.74 25.84
C GLU A 266 3.36 -4.29 24.60
N ALA A 267 4.69 -4.43 24.62
CA ALA A 267 5.55 -4.11 23.48
C ALA A 267 5.19 -4.94 22.24
N THR A 268 4.86 -6.22 22.43
CA THR A 268 4.48 -7.14 21.34
C THR A 268 3.12 -6.77 20.73
N LEU A 269 2.14 -6.47 21.57
CA LEU A 269 0.80 -6.05 21.14
C LEU A 269 0.86 -4.70 20.42
N LEU A 270 1.66 -3.76 20.95
CA LEU A 270 1.86 -2.46 20.34
C LEU A 270 2.56 -2.58 18.98
N LEU A 271 3.61 -3.41 18.88
CA LEU A 271 4.30 -3.67 17.63
C LEU A 271 3.34 -4.21 16.56
N LYS A 272 2.43 -5.12 16.93
CA LYS A 272 1.38 -5.62 16.03
C LYS A 272 0.47 -4.50 15.54
N ARG A 273 -0.05 -3.67 16.45
CA ARG A 273 -0.93 -2.53 16.13
C ARG A 273 -0.25 -1.51 15.21
N VAL A 274 1.01 -1.17 15.49
CA VAL A 274 1.84 -0.28 14.66
C VAL A 274 2.03 -0.88 13.27
N GLY A 275 2.38 -2.17 13.20
CA GLY A 275 2.56 -2.89 11.93
C GLY A 275 1.30 -2.91 11.05
N ASP A 276 0.13 -3.15 11.67
CA ASP A 276 -1.16 -3.16 10.96
C ASP A 276 -1.51 -1.79 10.38
N LEU A 277 -1.35 -0.73 11.18
CA LEU A 277 -1.63 0.65 10.74
C LEU A 277 -0.64 1.10 9.65
N LEU A 278 0.63 0.76 9.81
CA LEU A 278 1.69 1.05 8.84
C LEU A 278 1.40 0.37 7.50
N ALA A 279 0.93 -0.87 7.49
CA ALA A 279 0.58 -1.57 6.27
C ALA A 279 -0.60 -0.92 5.54
N LYS A 280 -1.64 -0.49 6.28
CA LYS A 280 -2.79 0.24 5.70
C LYS A 280 -2.33 1.56 5.07
N LEU A 281 -1.61 2.38 5.82
CA LEU A 281 -1.11 3.67 5.30
C LEU A 281 -0.22 3.48 4.07
N ARG A 282 0.70 2.50 4.09
CA ARG A 282 1.56 2.18 2.93
C ARG A 282 0.74 1.77 1.71
N PHE A 283 -0.32 1.00 1.88
CA PHE A 283 -1.21 0.65 0.77
C PHE A 283 -1.87 1.89 0.16
N HIS A 284 -2.53 2.73 0.98
CA HIS A 284 -3.20 3.94 0.47
C HIS A 284 -2.24 4.98 -0.11
N CYS A 285 -1.07 5.18 0.50
CA CYS A 285 -0.01 6.00 -0.08
C CYS A 285 0.42 5.45 -1.43
N ARG A 286 0.62 4.13 -1.53
CA ARG A 286 1.04 3.50 -2.78
C ARG A 286 0.00 3.64 -3.88
N CYS A 287 -1.29 3.56 -3.57
CA CYS A 287 -2.35 3.84 -4.55
C CYS A 287 -2.24 5.27 -5.09
N THR A 288 -1.95 6.25 -4.23
CA THR A 288 -1.73 7.64 -4.65
C THR A 288 -0.46 7.79 -5.49
N ASP A 289 0.63 7.11 -5.11
CA ASP A 289 1.87 7.05 -5.89
C ASP A 289 1.64 6.47 -7.28
N TYR A 290 0.89 5.36 -7.36
CA TYR A 290 0.54 4.71 -8.62
C TYR A 290 -0.30 5.63 -9.50
N ALA A 291 -1.32 6.29 -8.94
CA ALA A 291 -2.15 7.23 -9.70
C ALA A 291 -1.33 8.43 -10.20
N PHE A 292 -0.44 8.96 -9.37
CA PHE A 292 0.48 10.03 -9.77
C PHE A 292 1.39 9.58 -10.92
N TRP A 293 2.03 8.42 -10.79
CA TRP A 293 2.89 7.88 -11.83
C TRP A 293 2.11 7.61 -13.13
N ARG A 294 1.02 6.85 -13.06
CA ARG A 294 0.26 6.40 -14.23
C ARG A 294 -0.47 7.53 -14.95
N TYR A 295 -1.08 8.45 -14.21
CA TYR A 295 -1.98 9.47 -14.77
C TYR A 295 -1.43 10.90 -14.71
N GLY A 296 -0.43 11.15 -13.88
CA GLY A 296 0.28 12.42 -13.81
C GLY A 296 1.59 12.40 -14.59
N VAL A 297 2.46 11.42 -14.34
CA VAL A 297 3.79 11.34 -14.95
C VAL A 297 3.74 10.76 -16.35
N GLN A 298 3.28 9.50 -16.53
CA GLN A 298 3.32 8.81 -17.83
C GLN A 298 2.46 9.47 -18.90
N LYS A 299 1.41 10.21 -18.51
CA LYS A 299 0.60 11.00 -19.46
C LYS A 299 1.27 12.30 -19.90
N SER A 300 2.17 12.85 -19.08
CA SER A 300 2.90 14.08 -19.36
C SER A 300 4.28 13.83 -19.97
N ILE A 301 4.88 12.68 -19.66
CA ILE A 301 6.27 12.35 -19.99
C ILE A 301 6.29 10.92 -20.53
N PRO A 302 6.55 10.73 -21.84
CA PRO A 302 6.72 9.41 -22.42
C PRO A 302 7.83 8.61 -21.72
N GLU A 303 7.68 7.29 -21.63
CA GLU A 303 8.67 6.44 -20.95
C GLU A 303 10.12 6.59 -21.43
N PRO A 304 10.40 6.73 -22.76
CA PRO A 304 11.77 6.94 -23.24
C PRO A 304 12.45 8.18 -22.66
N ASP A 305 11.66 9.23 -22.39
CA ASP A 305 12.15 10.53 -21.94
C ASP A 305 12.19 10.65 -20.42
N LEU A 306 11.58 9.71 -19.69
CA LEU A 306 11.37 9.82 -18.26
C LEU A 306 12.67 9.92 -17.46
N LEU A 307 13.70 9.14 -17.86
CA LEU A 307 15.02 9.23 -17.23
C LEU A 307 15.75 10.53 -17.61
N GLY A 308 15.57 11.03 -18.83
CA GLY A 308 16.11 12.32 -19.26
C GLY A 308 15.47 13.48 -18.49
N TYR A 309 14.15 13.45 -18.31
CA TYR A 309 13.42 14.41 -17.49
C TYR A 309 13.96 14.47 -16.06
N LEU A 310 14.12 13.32 -15.40
CA LEU A 310 14.65 13.29 -14.04
C LEU A 310 16.08 13.84 -13.93
N LYS A 311 16.89 13.73 -14.99
CA LYS A 311 18.24 14.30 -15.05
C LYS A 311 18.25 15.80 -15.33
N GLY A 312 17.13 16.38 -15.75
CA GLY A 312 17.05 17.76 -16.22
C GLY A 312 17.36 17.93 -17.71
N ASP A 313 17.48 16.83 -18.45
CA ASP A 313 17.88 16.83 -19.86
C ASP A 313 16.68 17.01 -20.82
N ALA A 314 15.46 16.74 -20.35
CA ALA A 314 14.24 16.78 -21.18
C ALA A 314 13.31 17.94 -20.79
N GLN A 315 12.83 18.67 -21.80
CA GLN A 315 11.90 19.78 -21.66
C GLN A 315 10.45 19.30 -21.63
N HIS A 316 10.09 18.53 -20.61
CA HIS A 316 8.70 18.15 -20.35
C HIS A 316 8.18 18.89 -19.11
N GLN A 317 6.90 19.24 -19.11
CA GLN A 317 6.23 19.77 -17.93
C GLN A 317 5.30 18.72 -17.34
N LEU A 318 5.48 18.42 -16.05
CA LEU A 318 4.57 17.55 -15.34
C LEU A 318 3.22 18.23 -15.16
N LYS A 319 2.15 17.47 -15.36
CA LYS A 319 0.82 17.91 -14.98
C LYS A 319 0.77 18.21 -13.48
N GLN A 320 0.34 19.41 -13.14
CA GLN A 320 0.06 19.85 -11.78
C GLN A 320 -1.37 20.37 -11.70
N PRO A 321 -2.10 20.12 -10.59
CA PRO A 321 -3.41 20.72 -10.41
C PRO A 321 -3.25 22.22 -10.14
N ALA A 322 -4.20 23.05 -10.58
CA ALA A 322 -4.11 24.52 -10.48
C ALA A 322 -3.91 25.05 -9.04
N TRP A 323 -4.30 24.28 -8.03
CA TRP A 323 -4.12 24.63 -6.62
C TRP A 323 -2.75 24.22 -6.04
N ALA A 324 -1.98 23.37 -6.73
CA ALA A 324 -0.63 23.02 -6.30
C ALA A 324 0.28 24.23 -6.49
N LYS A 325 0.95 24.64 -5.41
CA LYS A 325 1.97 25.69 -5.44
C LYS A 325 3.37 25.08 -5.58
N GLY A 326 4.26 25.79 -6.26
CA GLY A 326 5.67 25.43 -6.40
C GLY A 326 5.95 24.64 -7.67
N ASP A 327 7.17 24.79 -8.17
CA ASP A 327 7.63 24.16 -9.39
C ASP A 327 8.46 22.91 -9.11
N TRP A 328 8.37 21.95 -10.02
CA TRP A 328 9.24 20.78 -9.98
C TRP A 328 10.65 21.18 -10.44
N GLN A 329 11.63 21.00 -9.56
CA GLN A 329 13.04 21.04 -9.89
C GLN A 329 13.53 19.61 -10.19
N THR A 330 14.08 19.39 -11.38
CA THR A 330 14.67 18.11 -11.80
C THR A 330 16.20 18.16 -11.65
N GLY A 331 16.87 17.02 -11.86
CA GLY A 331 18.33 16.93 -11.74
C GLY A 331 18.83 16.88 -10.28
N TYR A 332 17.94 16.88 -9.29
CA TYR A 332 18.31 16.91 -7.88
C TYR A 332 19.03 15.62 -7.46
N LYS A 333 20.13 15.77 -6.73
CA LYS A 333 20.91 14.68 -6.14
C LYS A 333 21.02 14.89 -4.63
N THR A 334 20.88 13.82 -3.86
CA THR A 334 21.03 13.87 -2.40
C THR A 334 22.49 14.07 -1.96
N SER A 335 23.45 13.84 -2.85
CA SER A 335 24.86 14.19 -2.66
C SER A 335 25.55 14.38 -4.02
N PRO A 336 26.67 15.12 -4.11
CA PRO A 336 27.37 15.33 -5.38
C PRO A 336 27.78 14.04 -6.11
N ARG A 337 28.05 12.97 -5.33
CA ARG A 337 28.43 11.64 -5.85
C ARG A 337 27.24 10.72 -6.11
N ALA A 338 26.02 11.11 -5.74
CA ALA A 338 24.84 10.28 -5.95
C ALA A 338 24.57 10.10 -7.45
N ARG A 339 24.34 8.85 -7.86
CA ARG A 339 23.95 8.50 -9.24
C ARG A 339 22.44 8.55 -9.46
N THR A 340 21.67 8.70 -8.38
CA THR A 340 20.22 8.79 -8.42
C THR A 340 19.80 10.24 -8.55
N PHE A 341 18.94 10.49 -9.54
CA PHE A 341 18.30 11.77 -9.73
C PHE A 341 16.87 11.74 -9.20
N PHE A 342 16.41 12.90 -8.75
CA PHE A 342 15.07 13.09 -8.26
C PHE A 342 14.45 14.34 -8.89
N ALA A 343 13.13 14.36 -8.93
CA ALA A 343 12.37 15.59 -9.03
C ALA A 343 11.94 16.00 -7.61
N THR A 344 12.12 17.27 -7.28
CA THR A 344 11.77 17.85 -5.98
C THR A 344 10.87 19.06 -6.16
N MET A 345 9.96 19.28 -5.23
CA MET A 345 9.06 20.43 -5.20
C MET A 345 8.96 20.90 -3.76
N GLU A 346 9.35 22.16 -3.51
CA GLU A 346 9.21 22.80 -2.20
C GLU A 346 7.73 22.98 -1.85
N ARG A 347 7.41 22.77 -0.57
CA ARG A 347 6.06 22.86 -0.01
C ARG A 347 6.06 23.72 1.26
N ASP A 348 4.87 23.89 1.82
CA ASP A 348 4.69 24.65 3.06
C ASP A 348 5.63 24.16 4.18
N LEU A 349 6.09 25.09 5.02
CA LEU A 349 6.84 24.82 6.27
C LEU A 349 8.24 24.23 6.07
N GLY A 350 8.91 24.55 4.96
CA GLY A 350 10.26 24.04 4.66
C GLY A 350 10.28 22.55 4.32
N LEU A 351 9.11 21.93 4.13
CA LEU A 351 9.00 20.56 3.67
C LEU A 351 9.17 20.52 2.16
N SER A 352 9.77 19.46 1.63
CA SER A 352 9.85 19.24 0.18
C SER A 352 9.31 17.87 -0.17
N LEU A 353 8.52 17.79 -1.25
CA LEU A 353 8.09 16.52 -1.83
C LEU A 353 9.09 16.13 -2.91
N ARG A 354 9.70 14.96 -2.75
CA ARG A 354 10.70 14.45 -3.68
C ARG A 354 10.30 13.08 -4.19
N TRP A 355 10.54 12.80 -5.47
CA TRP A 355 10.30 11.48 -6.03
C TRP A 355 11.34 11.09 -7.08
N ARG A 356 11.41 9.79 -7.36
CA ARG A 356 12.22 9.21 -8.42
C ARG A 356 11.50 8.02 -9.03
N CYS A 357 11.87 7.68 -10.25
CA CYS A 357 11.63 6.37 -10.84
C CYS A 357 12.94 5.79 -11.38
N TRP A 358 12.98 4.47 -11.54
CA TRP A 358 14.12 3.75 -12.12
C TRP A 358 13.64 2.40 -12.64
N GLN A 359 14.43 1.74 -13.48
CA GLN A 359 14.17 0.36 -13.87
C GLN A 359 14.80 -0.59 -12.85
N LYS A 360 14.02 -1.56 -12.39
CA LYS A 360 14.42 -2.56 -11.40
C LYS A 360 14.19 -3.96 -11.96
N THR A 361 15.17 -4.83 -11.82
CA THR A 361 15.01 -6.24 -12.12
C THR A 361 14.29 -6.95 -10.98
N GLU A 362 13.18 -7.62 -11.28
CA GLU A 362 12.43 -8.48 -10.38
C GLU A 362 12.51 -9.94 -10.86
N ARG A 363 12.32 -10.88 -9.94
CA ARG A 363 12.18 -12.29 -10.26
C ARG A 363 10.71 -12.66 -10.36
N VAL A 364 10.34 -13.25 -11.49
CA VAL A 364 8.99 -13.72 -11.80
C VAL A 364 9.05 -15.22 -12.09
N ALA A 365 7.91 -15.92 -11.94
CA ALA A 365 7.79 -17.30 -12.37
C ALA A 365 8.10 -17.42 -13.86
N ALA A 366 8.87 -18.45 -14.24
CA ALA A 366 9.32 -18.67 -15.61
C ALA A 366 8.18 -19.01 -16.56
#